data_AF-A0A7V1N0L8-F1
#
_entry.id   AF-A0A7V1N0L8-F1
#
_cell.length_a   1.000
_cell.length_b   1.000
_cell.length_c   1.000
_cell.angle_alpha   90.00
_cell.angle_beta   90.00
_cell.angle_gamma   90.00
#
_symmetry.space_group_name_H-M   'P 1'
#
loop_
_entity.id
_entity.type
_entity.pdbx_description
1 polymer ?
#
loop_
_entity_poly.entity_id
_entity_poly.type
_entity_poly.pdbx_seq_one_letter_code
_entity_poly.pdbx_strand_id
1 'polypeptide(L)'
;MENNNKKPEHRYEVHHYTLCEGWVNCWTVTDNENSEYPDSYSTIEAAQAEINELLSDIQSEIDRGERHAGEGYDAEEYQIYDNIEKEYVV
;
A
#
# COMPACT_ATOMS: atom_id res chain seq x y z
N MET A 1 11.07 -33.22 7.17
CA MET A 1 9.80 -32.63 7.63
C MET A 1 10.21 -31.45 8.48
N GLU A 2 10.30 -30.27 7.88
CA GLU A 2 10.88 -29.09 8.53
C GLU A 2 9.76 -28.09 8.76
N ASN A 3 9.76 -27.57 9.99
CA ASN A 3 8.59 -27.06 10.67
C ASN A 3 7.98 -25.83 10.00
N ASN A 4 6.65 -25.86 9.91
CA ASN A 4 5.78 -24.74 9.60
C ASN A 4 6.01 -23.60 10.60
N ASN A 5 6.92 -22.69 10.26
CA ASN A 5 7.08 -21.39 10.91
C ASN A 5 6.70 -20.29 9.90
N LYS A 6 5.49 -20.34 9.34
CA LYS A 6 4.91 -19.11 8.77
C LYS A 6 4.41 -18.31 9.96
N LYS A 7 5.22 -17.32 10.41
CA LYS A 7 4.70 -16.27 11.27
C LYS A 7 3.45 -15.69 10.58
N PRO A 8 2.34 -15.47 11.29
CA PRO A 8 1.35 -14.52 10.82
C PRO A 8 2.03 -13.15 10.90
N GLU A 9 2.68 -12.76 9.81
CA GLU A 9 3.30 -11.44 9.74
C GLU A 9 2.13 -10.47 9.61
N HIS A 10 2.00 -9.56 10.58
CA HIS A 10 1.05 -8.46 10.49
C HIS A 10 1.41 -7.66 9.23
N ARG A 11 0.57 -7.77 8.20
CA ARG A 11 0.80 -7.17 6.89
C ARG A 11 0.01 -5.89 6.83
N TYR A 12 0.70 -4.76 6.99
CA TYR A 12 0.10 -3.46 6.82
C TYR A 12 -0.03 -3.17 5.34
N GLU A 13 -1.22 -2.83 4.89
CA GLU A 13 -1.49 -2.46 3.51
C GLU A 13 -1.85 -0.99 3.46
N VAL A 14 -1.47 -0.32 2.37
CA VAL A 14 -1.89 1.06 2.16
C VAL A 14 -2.99 1.09 1.12
N HIS A 15 -4.13 1.63 1.50
CA HIS A 15 -5.32 1.69 0.68
C HIS A 15 -5.64 3.14 0.31
N HIS A 16 -6.20 3.33 -0.88
CA HIS A 16 -6.79 4.60 -1.33
C HIS A 16 -8.30 4.39 -1.51
N TYR A 17 -9.08 5.40 -1.13
CA TYR A 17 -10.51 5.38 -1.36
C TYR A 17 -10.88 5.67 -2.83
N THR A 18 -11.52 4.71 -3.48
CA THR A 18 -12.12 4.87 -4.80
C THR A 18 -13.63 4.99 -4.69
N LEU A 19 -14.25 5.74 -5.61
CA LEU A 19 -15.70 5.93 -5.63
C LEU A 19 -16.47 4.61 -5.81
N CYS A 20 -15.93 3.68 -6.60
CA CYS A 20 -16.63 2.46 -7.00
C CYS A 20 -16.35 1.28 -6.07
N GLU A 21 -15.13 1.13 -5.57
CA GLU A 21 -14.67 -0.07 -4.86
C GLU A 21 -14.39 0.22 -3.37
N GLY A 22 -14.47 1.48 -2.95
CA GLY A 22 -14.11 1.90 -1.61
C GLY A 22 -12.60 1.86 -1.41
N TRP A 23 -12.17 1.52 -0.19
CA TRP A 23 -10.75 1.36 0.15
C TRP A 23 -10.16 0.14 -0.55
N VAL A 24 -9.21 0.38 -1.44
CA VAL A 24 -8.49 -0.67 -2.18
C VAL A 24 -6.99 -0.44 -2.08
N ASN A 25 -6.22 -1.53 -2.02
CA ASN A 25 -4.77 -1.44 -2.05
C ASN A 25 -4.30 -0.92 -3.40
N CYS A 26 -3.53 0.17 -3.40
CA CYS A 26 -3.06 0.81 -4.62
C CYS A 26 -1.68 0.36 -5.06
N TRP A 27 -0.96 -0.40 -4.25
CA TRP A 27 0.35 -0.92 -4.57
C TRP A 27 0.26 -2.39 -4.96
N THR A 28 0.93 -2.74 -6.05
CA THR A 28 1.07 -4.12 -6.49
C THR A 28 2.54 -4.48 -6.59
N VAL A 29 2.87 -5.70 -6.19
CA VAL A 29 4.18 -6.29 -6.40
C VAL A 29 4.05 -7.47 -7.36
N THR A 30 5.04 -7.59 -8.23
CA THR A 30 5.15 -8.70 -9.18
C THR A 30 6.23 -9.65 -8.71
N ASP A 31 5.96 -10.94 -8.81
CA ASP A 31 6.90 -11.96 -8.38
C ASP A 31 7.74 -12.56 -9.49
N ASN A 32 8.59 -13.51 -9.12
CA ASN A 32 9.48 -14.19 -10.05
C ASN A 32 8.73 -15.02 -11.11
N GLU A 33 7.43 -15.28 -10.92
CA GLU A 33 6.56 -16.00 -11.84
C GLU A 33 5.67 -15.03 -12.67
N ASN A 34 5.92 -13.71 -12.58
CA ASN A 34 5.09 -12.64 -13.16
C ASN A 34 3.65 -12.61 -12.62
N SER A 35 3.41 -13.13 -11.43
CA SER A 35 2.13 -12.97 -10.75
C SER A 35 2.13 -11.66 -9.98
N GLU A 36 1.05 -10.88 -10.13
CA GLU A 36 0.84 -9.62 -9.41
C GLU A 36 -0.05 -9.84 -8.19
N TYR A 37 0.33 -9.23 -7.07
CA TYR A 37 -0.47 -9.23 -5.84
C TYR A 37 -0.34 -7.90 -5.09
N PRO A 38 -1.33 -7.58 -4.22
CA PRO A 38 -1.27 -6.37 -3.39
C PRO A 38 0.01 -6.33 -2.55
N ASP A 39 0.65 -5.16 -2.51
CA ASP A 39 1.84 -4.96 -1.70
C ASP A 39 1.49 -4.86 -0.21
N SER A 40 2.42 -5.23 0.66
CA SER A 40 2.25 -5.15 2.10
C SER A 40 3.56 -4.93 2.84
N TYR A 41 3.46 -4.25 3.98
CA TYR A 41 4.58 -3.82 4.79
C TYR A 41 4.58 -4.51 6.15
N SER A 42 5.78 -4.74 6.68
CA SER A 42 5.98 -5.41 7.98
C SER A 42 5.70 -4.51 9.19
N THR A 43 5.62 -3.19 8.99
CA THR A 43 5.40 -2.20 10.05
C THR A 43 4.50 -1.05 9.55
N ILE A 44 3.77 -0.42 10.47
CA ILE A 44 2.96 0.78 10.16
C ILE A 44 3.88 1.90 9.69
N GLU A 45 5.07 2.03 10.28
CA GLU A 45 6.03 3.05 9.94
C GLU A 45 6.52 2.91 8.50
N ALA A 46 6.75 1.68 8.02
CA ALA A 46 7.10 1.42 6.63
C ALA A 46 5.94 1.78 5.69
N ALA A 47 4.71 1.36 6.00
CA ALA A 47 3.53 1.73 5.22
C ALA A 47 3.32 3.25 5.17
N GLN A 48 3.53 3.96 6.28
CA GLN A 48 3.42 5.41 6.34
C GLN A 48 4.55 6.12 5.58
N ALA A 49 5.76 5.55 5.54
CA ALA A 49 6.87 6.11 4.78
C ALA A 49 6.55 6.15 3.28
N GLU A 50 5.91 5.12 2.75
CA GLU A 50 5.53 5.01 1.33
C GLU A 50 4.44 6.02 0.95
N ILE A 51 3.47 6.26 1.84
CA ILE A 51 2.50 7.36 1.68
C ILE A 51 3.24 8.70 1.61
N ASN A 52 4.18 8.94 2.52
CA ASN A 52 4.91 10.20 2.57
C ASN A 52 5.79 10.40 1.34
N GLU A 53 6.44 9.34 0.86
CA GLU A 53 7.27 9.35 -0.35
C GLU A 53 6.41 9.67 -1.58
N LEU A 54 5.29 8.97 -1.77
CA LEU A 54 4.34 9.23 -2.85
C LEU A 54 3.89 10.70 -2.87
N LEU A 55 3.45 11.23 -1.72
CA LEU A 55 2.99 12.62 -1.61
C LEU A 55 4.11 13.63 -1.89
N SER A 56 5.32 13.34 -1.42
CA SER A 56 6.51 14.16 -1.66
C SER A 56 6.90 14.20 -3.15
N ASP A 57 6.81 13.05 -3.83
CA ASP A 57 7.08 12.95 -5.26
C ASP A 57 6.03 13.72 -6.07
N ILE A 58 4.76 13.56 -5.74
CA ILE A 58 3.66 14.29 -6.37
C ILE A 58 3.81 15.80 -6.18
N GLN A 59 4.16 16.25 -4.97
CA GLN A 59 4.41 17.67 -4.73
C GLN A 59 5.63 18.16 -5.54
N SER A 60 6.67 17.34 -5.65
CA SER A 60 7.85 17.67 -6.46
C SER A 60 7.51 17.77 -7.96
N GLU A 61 6.65 16.90 -8.48
CA GLU A 61 6.13 16.96 -9.86
C GLU A 61 5.33 18.25 -10.09
N ILE A 62 4.48 18.64 -9.13
CA ILE A 62 3.71 19.89 -9.18
C ILE A 62 4.65 21.10 -9.19
N ASP A 63 5.64 21.12 -8.31
CA ASP A 63 6.61 22.23 -8.19
C ASP A 63 7.45 22.38 -9.47
N ARG A 64 7.71 21.29 -10.18
CA ARG A 64 8.39 21.27 -11.49
C ARG A 64 7.47 21.59 -12.66
N GLY A 65 6.15 21.62 -12.44
CA GLY A 65 5.15 21.79 -13.50
C GLY A 65 4.95 20.55 -14.38
N GLU A 66 5.39 19.38 -13.92
CA GLU A 66 5.14 18.07 -14.57
C GLU A 66 3.70 17.60 -14.31
N ARG A 67 3.09 18.10 -13.24
CA ARG A 67 1.71 17.84 -12.84
C ARG A 67 0.96 19.15 -12.54
N HIS A 68 -0.36 19.19 -12.76
CA HIS A 68 -1.16 20.35 -12.41
C HIS A 68 -1.33 20.48 -10.88
N ALA A 69 -1.31 21.71 -10.34
CA ALA A 69 -1.41 21.95 -8.90
C ALA A 69 -2.74 21.46 -8.26
N GLY A 70 -3.77 21.24 -9.06
CA GLY A 70 -5.04 20.65 -8.62
C GLY A 70 -5.11 19.12 -8.70
N GLU A 71 -4.02 18.45 -9.09
CA GLU A 71 -3.91 16.98 -9.24
C GLU A 71 -3.02 16.35 -8.15
N GLY A 72 -2.79 17.11 -7.07
CA GLY A 72 -2.21 16.57 -5.84
C GLY A 72 -3.19 15.66 -5.09
N TYR A 73 -2.68 14.94 -4.09
CA TYR A 73 -3.48 14.13 -3.19
C TYR A 73 -3.20 14.55 -1.75
N ASP A 74 -4.20 14.37 -0.88
CA ASP A 74 -4.05 14.57 0.56
C ASP A 74 -3.73 13.25 1.26
N ALA A 75 -2.96 13.31 2.35
CA ALA A 75 -2.66 12.12 3.16
C ALA A 75 -3.93 11.46 3.74
N GLU A 76 -5.00 12.23 3.92
CA GLU A 76 -6.29 11.75 4.41
C GLU A 76 -7.03 10.86 3.39
N GLU A 77 -6.61 10.88 2.12
CA GLU A 77 -7.13 10.00 1.07
C GLU A 77 -6.54 8.58 1.14
N TYR A 78 -5.56 8.36 2.01
CA TYR A 78 -4.90 7.08 2.24
C TYR A 78 -5.18 6.55 3.65
N GLN A 79 -5.29 5.22 3.78
CA GLN A 79 -5.41 4.54 5.05
C GLN A 79 -4.47 3.34 5.13
N ILE A 80 -3.93 3.10 6.33
CA ILE A 80 -3.14 1.91 6.62
C ILE A 80 -4.06 0.87 7.26
N TYR A 81 -4.22 -0.26 6.59
CA TYR A 81 -5.04 -1.37 7.04
C TYR A 81 -4.15 -2.47 7.65
N ASP A 82 -4.44 -2.90 8.87
CA ASP A 82 -3.77 -4.05 9.49
C ASP A 82 -4.45 -5.34 8.97
N ASN A 83 -3.86 -5.93 7.93
CA ASN A 83 -4.32 -7.20 7.40
C ASN A 83 -3.71 -8.35 8.21
N ILE A 84 -4.28 -8.58 9.39
CA ILE A 84 -4.06 -9.82 10.12
C ILE A 84 -4.70 -10.91 9.28
N GLU A 85 -3.89 -11.68 8.54
CA GLU A 85 -4.36 -12.83 7.77
C GLU A 85 -5.28 -13.68 8.66
N LYS A 86 -6.58 -13.63 8.38
CA LYS A 86 -7.52 -14.59 8.95
C LYS A 86 -7.14 -15.91 8.32
N GLU A 87 -6.56 -16.79 9.12
CA GLU A 87 -6.36 -18.19 8.78
C GLU A 87 -7.70 -18.74 8.26
N TYR A 88 -7.85 -18.83 6.93
CA TYR A 88 -9.01 -19.47 6.31
C TYR A 88 -8.84 -20.97 6.53
N VAL A 89 -9.47 -21.47 7.60
CA VAL A 89 -9.65 -22.91 7.79
C VAL A 89 -10.68 -23.38 6.77
N VAL A 90 -10.20 -24.03 5.71
CA VAL A 90 -11.02 -24.78 4.73
C VAL A 90 -11.44 -26.13 5.31
#